data_AF-A0A7S0KWX2-F1
#
_entry.id   AF-A0A7S0KWX2-F1
#
_cell.length_a   1.000
_cell.length_b   1.000
_cell.length_c   1.000
_cell.angle_alpha   90.00
_cell.angle_beta   90.00
_cell.angle_gamma   90.00
#
_symmetry.space_group_name_H-M   'P 1'
#
loop_
_entity.id
_entity.type
_entity.pdbx_description
1 polymer ?
#
loop_
_entity_poly.entity_id
_entity_poly.type
_entity_poly.pdbx_seq_one_letter_code
_entity_poly.pdbx_strand_id
1 'polypeptide(L)'
;YDSTLDELQDFLRKNGPYLMGDEITFADLLLFISLARLDLAYQWRFGLGKKNIRENYPVFFGYKKIIPQIPGIAGTVLPRDIMVLYLMTLKLVQTAGRTLPQVPESWESNCPTTG
;
A
#
# COMPACT_ATOMS: atom_id res chain seq x y z
N TYR A 1 -14.81 -4.26 -4.04
CA TYR A 1 -13.80 -3.23 -3.69
C TYR A 1 -13.24 -2.58 -4.94
N ASP A 2 -13.14 -3.29 -6.08
CA ASP A 2 -12.70 -2.71 -7.36
C ASP A 2 -13.49 -1.45 -7.76
N SER A 3 -14.82 -1.45 -7.64
CA SER A 3 -15.65 -0.27 -7.97
C SER A 3 -15.34 0.96 -7.13
N THR A 4 -15.09 0.79 -5.83
CA THR A 4 -14.76 1.88 -4.91
C THR A 4 -13.38 2.49 -5.20
N LEU A 5 -12.40 1.66 -5.59
CA LEU A 5 -11.09 2.14 -5.99
C LEU A 5 -11.14 2.87 -7.34
N ASP A 6 -11.97 2.38 -8.27
CA ASP A 6 -12.22 3.04 -9.56
C ASP A 6 -12.88 4.42 -9.35
N GLU A 7 -13.90 4.51 -8.49
CA GLU A 7 -14.55 5.78 -8.11
C GLU A 7 -13.58 6.76 -7.44
N LEU A 8 -12.75 6.27 -6.51
CA LEU A 8 -11.75 7.10 -5.83
C LEU A 8 -10.70 7.65 -6.81
N GLN A 9 -10.25 6.82 -7.75
CA GLN A 9 -9.33 7.25 -8.78
C GLN A 9 -9.94 8.34 -9.66
N ASP A 10 -11.19 8.16 -10.09
CA ASP A 10 -11.89 9.17 -10.90
C ASP A 10 -12.15 10.45 -10.13
N PHE A 11 -12.43 10.35 -8.82
CA PHE A 11 -12.56 11.50 -7.93
C PHE A 11 -11.25 12.30 -7.87
N LEU A 12 -10.12 11.66 -7.58
CA LEU A 12 -8.82 12.34 -7.50
C LEU A 12 -8.39 12.91 -8.85
N ARG A 13 -8.65 12.21 -9.96
CA ARG A 13 -8.40 12.75 -11.31
C ARG A 13 -9.16 14.04 -11.60
N LYS A 14 -10.36 14.20 -11.04
CA LYS A 14 -11.22 15.37 -11.26
C LYS A 14 -10.96 16.51 -10.27
N ASN A 15 -10.71 16.18 -9.01
CA ASN A 15 -10.72 17.15 -7.91
C ASN A 15 -9.32 17.56 -7.42
N GLY A 16 -8.25 16.86 -7.82
CA GLY A 16 -6.89 17.24 -7.47
C GLY A 16 -6.03 16.08 -6.95
N PRO A 17 -4.74 16.33 -6.70
CA PRO A 17 -3.79 15.29 -6.32
C PRO A 17 -4.13 14.61 -4.97
N TYR A 18 -4.90 15.27 -4.10
CA TYR A 18 -5.27 14.80 -2.77
C TYR A 18 -6.78 14.81 -2.52
N LEU A 19 -7.22 14.12 -1.48
CA LEU A 19 -8.65 13.97 -1.15
C LEU A 19 -9.36 15.30 -0.86
N MET A 20 -8.63 16.28 -0.30
CA MET A 20 -9.18 17.58 0.11
C MET A 20 -8.66 18.75 -0.76
N GLY A 21 -8.10 18.48 -1.94
CA GLY A 21 -7.60 19.49 -2.87
C GLY A 21 -6.08 19.44 -3.04
N ASP A 22 -5.41 20.55 -2.71
CA ASP A 22 -3.99 20.77 -3.05
C ASP A 22 -3.00 20.44 -1.91
N GLU A 23 -3.51 20.19 -0.70
CA GLU A 23 -2.67 19.86 0.46
C GLU A 23 -2.92 18.44 0.96
N ILE A 24 -1.85 17.83 1.51
CA ILE A 24 -1.92 16.52 2.14
C ILE A 24 -2.61 16.65 3.49
N THR A 25 -3.66 15.89 3.69
CA THR A 25 -4.40 15.84 4.95
C THR A 25 -4.24 14.48 5.63
N PHE A 26 -4.79 14.37 6.84
CA PHE A 26 -4.83 13.09 7.56
C PHE A 26 -5.62 12.01 6.79
N ALA A 27 -6.61 12.42 6.00
CA ALA A 27 -7.37 11.49 5.16
C ALA A 27 -6.46 10.80 4.13
N ASP A 28 -5.53 11.55 3.54
CA ASP A 28 -4.56 11.04 2.57
C ASP A 28 -3.58 10.04 3.21
N LEU A 29 -3.16 10.30 4.45
CA LEU A 29 -2.33 9.38 5.23
C LEU A 29 -3.07 8.06 5.53
N LEU A 30 -4.32 8.14 5.98
CA LEU A 30 -5.15 6.95 6.23
C LEU A 30 -5.40 6.14 4.96
N LEU A 31 -5.64 6.83 3.85
CA LEU A 31 -5.80 6.22 2.55
C LEU A 31 -4.53 5.46 2.16
N PHE A 32 -3.36 6.10 2.26
CA PHE A 32 -2.08 5.48 1.96
C PHE A 32 -1.81 4.23 2.80
N ILE A 33 -2.05 4.27 4.11
CA ILE A 33 -1.87 3.11 4.98
C ILE A 33 -2.74 1.93 4.53
N SER A 34 -3.98 2.22 4.16
CA SER A 34 -4.93 1.21 3.68
C SER A 34 -4.47 0.60 2.34
N LEU A 35 -4.01 1.43 1.42
CA LEU A 35 -3.49 1.00 0.12
C LEU A 35 -2.18 0.21 0.23
N ALA A 36 -1.27 0.63 1.12
CA ALA A 36 -0.02 -0.07 1.38
C ALA A 36 -0.27 -1.51 1.82
N ARG A 37 -1.22 -1.71 2.74
CA ARG A 37 -1.63 -3.04 3.22
C ARG A 37 -2.36 -3.83 2.14
N LEU A 38 -3.15 -3.15 1.31
CA LEU A 38 -3.87 -3.78 0.22
C LEU A 38 -2.89 -4.44 -0.77
N ASP A 39 -1.84 -3.71 -1.13
CA ASP A 39 -0.81 -4.11 -2.10
C ASP A 39 0.23 -5.11 -1.55
N LEU A 40 0.60 -4.99 -0.26
CA LEU A 40 1.60 -5.86 0.37
C LEU A 40 1.03 -7.17 0.90
N ALA A 41 -0.17 -7.15 1.45
CA ALA A 41 -0.69 -8.28 2.23
C ALA A 41 -2.07 -8.76 1.77
N TYR A 42 -3.02 -7.86 1.48
CA TYR A 42 -4.41 -8.30 1.27
C TYR A 42 -4.61 -9.08 -0.02
N GLN A 43 -3.91 -8.72 -1.09
CA GLN A 43 -3.96 -9.50 -2.34
C GLN A 43 -3.58 -10.97 -2.09
N TRP A 44 -2.51 -11.21 -1.31
CA TRP A 44 -2.05 -12.54 -0.93
C TRP A 44 -2.96 -13.21 0.09
N ARG A 45 -3.39 -12.46 1.12
CA ARG A 45 -4.15 -12.99 2.27
C ARG A 45 -5.60 -13.34 1.94
N PHE A 46 -6.21 -12.59 1.05
CA PHE A 46 -7.64 -12.68 0.72
C PHE A 46 -7.90 -13.10 -0.73
N GLY A 47 -6.86 -13.32 -1.54
CA GLY A 47 -7.02 -13.74 -2.94
C GLY A 47 -7.68 -12.67 -3.81
N LEU A 48 -7.55 -11.39 -3.43
CA LEU A 48 -8.16 -10.23 -4.11
C LEU A 48 -7.38 -9.83 -5.39
N GLY A 49 -6.74 -10.80 -6.05
CA GLY A 49 -5.77 -10.59 -7.14
C GLY A 49 -6.37 -10.34 -8.53
N LYS A 50 -7.55 -9.71 -8.63
CA LYS A 50 -8.18 -9.47 -9.96
C LYS A 50 -7.49 -8.37 -10.77
N LYS A 51 -6.89 -7.37 -10.12
CA LYS A 51 -6.17 -6.25 -10.75
C LYS A 51 -4.95 -5.90 -9.90
N ASN A 52 -3.80 -5.71 -10.56
CA ASN A 52 -2.59 -5.27 -9.87
C ASN A 52 -2.75 -3.78 -9.54
N ILE A 53 -2.76 -3.43 -8.26
CA ILE A 53 -3.04 -2.06 -7.81
C ILE A 53 -1.99 -1.09 -8.36
N ARG A 54 -0.75 -1.56 -8.54
CA ARG A 54 0.38 -0.77 -9.04
C ARG A 54 0.22 -0.36 -10.50
N GLU A 55 -0.38 -1.21 -11.31
CA GLU A 55 -0.54 -0.99 -12.76
C GLU A 55 -1.86 -0.29 -13.07
N ASN A 56 -2.94 -0.68 -12.39
CA ASN A 56 -4.28 -0.18 -12.69
C ASN A 56 -4.58 1.20 -12.09
N TYR A 57 -3.84 1.61 -11.06
CA TYR A 57 -4.16 2.82 -10.32
C TYR A 57 -2.98 3.79 -10.17
N PRO A 58 -2.71 4.64 -11.18
CA PRO A 58 -1.56 5.56 -11.18
C PRO A 58 -1.60 6.57 -10.03
N VAL A 59 -2.78 6.92 -9.51
CA VAL A 59 -2.93 7.90 -8.43
C VAL A 59 -2.24 7.41 -7.15
N PHE A 60 -2.25 6.09 -6.91
CA PHE A 60 -1.57 5.49 -5.75
C PHE A 60 -0.05 5.57 -5.82
N PHE A 61 0.51 5.59 -7.03
CA PHE A 61 1.94 5.78 -7.22
C PHE A 61 2.39 7.19 -6.78
N GLY A 62 1.51 8.18 -6.92
CA GLY A 62 1.70 9.53 -6.38
C GLY A 62 1.86 9.50 -4.85
N TYR A 63 0.88 8.94 -4.14
CA TYR A 63 0.93 8.82 -2.67
C TYR A 63 2.15 8.06 -2.17
N LYS A 64 2.52 6.97 -2.84
CA LYS A 64 3.69 6.15 -2.49
C LYS A 64 5.02 6.91 -2.61
N LYS A 65 5.09 7.90 -3.50
CA LYS A 65 6.27 8.76 -3.62
C LYS A 65 6.25 9.86 -2.57
N ILE A 66 5.11 10.51 -2.38
CA ILE A 66 5.02 11.76 -1.61
C ILE A 66 5.03 11.50 -0.10
N ILE A 67 4.27 10.52 0.38
CA ILE A 67 4.08 10.31 1.83
C ILE A 67 5.37 9.87 2.54
N PRO A 68 6.17 8.93 2.00
CA PRO A 68 7.45 8.59 2.62
C PRO A 68 8.46 9.74 2.64
N GLN A 69 8.30 10.77 1.79
CA GLN A 69 9.17 11.95 1.81
C GLN A 69 8.83 12.92 2.95
N ILE A 70 7.69 12.75 3.62
CA ILE A 70 7.32 13.59 4.77
C ILE A 70 8.28 13.30 5.93
N PRO A 71 8.94 14.32 6.51
CA PRO A 71 9.83 14.15 7.66
C PRO A 71 9.13 13.42 8.81
N GLY A 72 9.74 12.37 9.32
CA GLY A 72 9.20 11.54 10.41
C GLY A 72 8.33 10.35 9.95
N ILE A 73 7.89 10.28 8.68
CA ILE A 73 7.10 9.15 8.17
C ILE A 73 7.98 8.10 7.48
N ALA A 74 9.05 8.50 6.80
CA ALA A 74 9.92 7.61 6.02
C ALA A 74 10.33 6.32 6.75
N GLY A 75 10.68 6.41 8.03
CA GLY A 75 11.13 5.26 8.84
C GLY A 75 10.01 4.43 9.47
N THR A 76 8.74 4.83 9.30
CA THR A 76 7.59 4.14 9.91
C THR A 76 6.94 3.13 8.97
N VAL A 77 7.21 3.26 7.67
CA VAL A 77 6.65 2.38 6.65
C VAL A 77 7.62 1.21 6.47
N LEU A 78 7.35 0.12 7.20
CA LEU A 78 8.16 -1.10 7.16
C LEU A 78 7.38 -2.21 6.43
N PRO A 79 7.57 -2.39 5.10
CA PRO A 79 6.78 -3.33 4.30
C PRO A 79 6.88 -4.77 4.81
N ARG A 80 8.06 -5.18 5.26
CA ARG A 80 8.32 -6.51 5.82
C ARG A 80 7.46 -6.77 7.06
N ASP A 81 7.41 -5.82 8.00
CA ASP A 81 6.65 -5.96 9.24
C ASP A 81 5.14 -6.03 8.97
N ILE A 82 4.66 -5.25 8.00
CA ILE A 82 3.27 -5.31 7.54
C ILE A 82 2.96 -6.71 7.00
N MET A 83 3.81 -7.25 6.12
CA MET A 83 3.60 -8.59 5.56
C MET A 83 3.63 -9.67 6.65
N VAL A 84 4.56 -9.59 7.60
CA VAL A 84 4.64 -10.50 8.76
C VAL A 84 3.34 -10.45 9.58
N LEU A 85 2.85 -9.25 9.92
CA LEU A 85 1.62 -9.09 10.70
C LEU A 85 0.39 -9.76 10.05
N TYR A 86 0.27 -9.68 8.73
CA TYR A 86 -0.93 -10.20 8.05
C TYR A 86 -0.79 -11.65 7.60
N LEU A 87 0.41 -12.09 7.24
CA LEU A 87 0.66 -13.42 6.70
C LEU A 87 1.12 -14.43 7.76
N MET A 88 1.80 -14.00 8.83
CA MET A 88 2.32 -14.88 9.87
C MET A 88 1.47 -14.93 11.16
N THR A 89 0.66 -13.90 11.44
CA THR A 89 -0.06 -13.81 12.73
C THR A 89 -1.38 -14.60 12.78
N LEU A 90 -1.89 -15.14 11.67
CA LEU A 90 -3.10 -15.98 11.63
C LEU A 90 -2.83 -17.38 11.07
N LYS A 91 -3.65 -18.36 11.49
CA LYS A 91 -3.63 -19.83 11.24
C LYS A 91 -3.39 -20.35 9.79
N LEU A 92 -3.10 -19.51 8.80
CA LEU A 92 -2.69 -19.91 7.44
C LEU A 92 -1.30 -20.57 7.37
N VAL A 93 -0.49 -20.45 8.42
CA VAL A 93 0.78 -21.17 8.57
C VAL A 93 0.63 -22.70 8.46
N GLN A 94 -0.57 -23.25 8.70
CA GLN A 94 -0.80 -24.70 8.67
C GLN A 94 -0.98 -25.31 7.27
N THR A 95 -1.17 -24.53 6.21
CA THR A 95 -1.49 -25.08 4.86
C THR A 95 -0.49 -24.69 3.77
N ALA A 96 0.14 -23.52 3.82
CA ALA A 96 1.00 -23.00 2.74
C ALA A 96 2.51 -22.96 3.04
N GLY A 97 2.94 -23.50 4.19
CA GLY A 97 4.33 -23.38 4.66
C GLY A 97 4.62 -22.03 5.32
N ARG A 98 5.66 -21.96 6.16
CA ARG A 98 6.06 -20.75 6.92
C ARG A 98 6.83 -19.71 6.09
N THR A 99 6.73 -19.75 4.77
CA THR A 99 7.55 -18.91 3.90
C THR A 99 6.86 -17.59 3.63
N LEU A 100 7.49 -16.49 4.04
CA LEU A 100 7.06 -15.15 3.65
C LEU A 100 7.41 -14.92 2.17
N PRO A 101 6.46 -14.49 1.32
CA PRO A 101 6.80 -14.02 -0.01
C PRO A 101 7.75 -12.81 0.08
N GLN A 102 8.62 -12.65 -0.92
CA GLN A 102 9.52 -11.50 -0.98
C GLN A 102 8.72 -10.20 -1.12
N VAL A 103 9.25 -9.13 -0.52
CA VAL A 103 8.66 -7.80 -0.67
C VAL A 103 8.78 -7.40 -2.15
N PRO A 104 7.73 -6.86 -2.77
CA PRO A 104 7.81 -6.43 -4.16
C PRO A 104 8.83 -5.29 -4.32
N GLU A 105 9.72 -5.39 -5.31
CA GLU A 105 10.85 -4.47 -5.56
C GLU A 105 10.45 -2.99 -5.53
N SER A 106 9.25 -2.66 -6.04
CA SER A 106 8.70 -1.29 -6.01
C SER A 106 8.63 -0.67 -4.60
N TRP A 107 8.59 -1.47 -3.53
CA TRP A 107 8.59 -1.02 -2.14
C TRP A 107 9.98 -1.01 -1.52
N GLU A 108 10.93 -1.76 -2.07
CA GLU A 108 12.30 -1.81 -1.58
C GLU A 108 13.10 -0.56 -1.99
N SER A 109 12.84 0.01 -3.18
CA SER A 109 13.54 1.21 -3.66
C SER A 109 13.36 2.47 -2.80
N ASN A 110 12.31 2.50 -1.97
CA ASN A 110 11.94 3.65 -1.14
C ASN A 110 12.30 3.46 0.33
N CYS A 111 12.77 2.28 0.73
CA CYS A 111 13.19 2.00 2.09
C CYS A 111 14.68 2.35 2.21
N PRO A 112 15.11 3.20 3.16
CA PRO A 112 16.53 3.36 3.40
C PRO A 112 17.09 2.00 3.81
N THR A 113 17.93 1.41 2.95
CA THR A 113 18.66 0.18 3.24
C THR A 113 19.46 0.43 4.51
N THR A 114 19.01 -0.18 5.60
CA THR A 114 19.81 -0.26 6.82
C THR A 114 20.97 -1.18 6.48
N GLY A 115 22.17 -0.62 6.38
CA GLY A 115 23.43 -1.36 6.28
C GLY A 115 23.78 -2.08 7.57
#